data_AF-D6V5H8-F1
#
_entry.id   AF-D6V5H8-F1
#
_cell.length_a   1.000
_cell.length_b   1.000
_cell.length_c   1.000
_cell.angle_alpha   90.00
_cell.angle_beta   90.00
_cell.angle_gamma   90.00
#
_symmetry.space_group_name_H-M   'P 1'
#
loop_
_entity.id
_entity.type
_entity.pdbx_description
1 polymer ?
#
loop_
_entity_poly.entity_id
_entity_poly.type
_entity_poly.pdbx_seq_one_letter_code
_entity_poly.pdbx_strand_id
1 'polypeptide(L)'
;MTETANLGLPFIDGSQAQKHVTHNEALRILDDAIQITVLDSTLTVPPSLPVDGERHIVASGATGAWAGHGSSVATWETNAWRFLAPKAGWCVWSVADDALLVFGGSAWAPVTTAGGTFSSNNLPNVGINATVADSNLLTVHSNDALLNAIDTTDGGTGDVRLQLSKSAAANTSSVVFSDAFSGRAEFGLTGDDDFHLKVSADGTTWCDALRFDRTTGRVSFPAGGAREVLTANRTYYVRTDGSDSNDGLSNASSGAFLTIQKAINTTASLDISIYNVTIHVASGTYTGSVLVNGPFVGSGSVSIVGDTSTPSNVLISTTSAACITVQNGGSLSVGGFKFRTTTSGDGIDVTSNGTVTIVGAVEFGALASGSVHISAANGGKLFNIGGGNITVSGGAYAHIYAQQLGGVVYAGVTVTLSGVPAFSSFFAGANNMGFFRSAGVTYSGSAAGSRYFASTNSVTQTDGAGASALPGNSAGTTSSGGQYL
;
A
#
# COMPACT_ATOMS: atom_id res chain seq x y z
N MET A 1 -12.22 -85.46 10.95
CA MET A 1 -12.65 -84.06 10.76
C MET A 1 -14.17 -84.08 10.61
N THR A 2 -14.90 -83.41 11.50
CA THR A 2 -16.39 -83.37 11.54
C THR A 2 -16.96 -82.03 11.08
N GLU A 3 -16.10 -81.07 10.77
CA GLU A 3 -16.43 -79.71 10.34
C GLU A 3 -15.32 -79.16 9.40
N THR A 4 -15.58 -78.10 8.66
CA THR A 4 -14.57 -77.42 7.84
C THR A 4 -13.54 -76.68 8.70
N ALA A 5 -12.31 -76.51 8.20
CA ALA A 5 -11.18 -76.08 9.00
C ALA A 5 -11.22 -74.60 9.41
N ASN A 6 -11.74 -73.70 8.56
CA ASN A 6 -11.72 -72.25 8.82
C ASN A 6 -13.03 -71.72 9.42
N LEU A 7 -14.17 -72.15 8.88
CA LEU A 7 -15.50 -71.64 9.23
C LEU A 7 -16.28 -72.55 10.19
N GLY A 8 -15.78 -73.76 10.48
CA GLY A 8 -16.46 -74.71 11.36
C GLY A 8 -17.82 -75.18 10.82
N LEU A 9 -17.97 -75.33 9.50
CA LEU A 9 -19.20 -75.81 8.90
C LEU A 9 -19.33 -77.32 9.10
N PRO A 10 -20.39 -77.84 9.73
CA PRO A 10 -20.48 -79.25 10.09
C PRO A 10 -20.63 -80.15 8.84
N PHE A 11 -19.88 -81.25 8.81
CA PHE A 11 -20.00 -82.27 7.78
C PHE A 11 -21.16 -83.23 8.07
N ILE A 12 -21.74 -83.78 7.00
CA ILE A 12 -22.72 -84.85 7.08
C ILE A 12 -21.98 -86.19 7.28
N ASP A 13 -22.40 -86.97 8.28
CA ASP A 13 -21.90 -88.33 8.53
C ASP A 13 -22.29 -89.33 7.43
N GLY A 14 -21.49 -90.37 7.28
CA GLY A 14 -21.69 -91.42 6.26
C GLY A 14 -23.03 -92.15 6.42
N SER A 15 -23.82 -92.21 5.34
CA SER A 15 -25.06 -93.00 5.24
C SER A 15 -25.27 -93.53 3.81
N GLN A 16 -26.38 -94.25 3.56
CA GLN A 16 -26.71 -94.83 2.25
C GLN A 16 -26.74 -93.76 1.13
N ALA A 17 -26.23 -94.13 -0.05
CA ALA A 17 -26.18 -93.33 -1.29
C ALA A 17 -25.15 -92.17 -1.36
N GLN A 18 -24.16 -92.11 -0.47
CA GLN A 18 -22.96 -91.23 -0.58
C GLN A 18 -23.20 -89.72 -0.82
N LYS A 19 -24.38 -89.19 -0.47
CA LYS A 19 -24.71 -87.74 -0.61
C LYS A 19 -23.78 -86.83 0.20
N HIS A 20 -23.23 -87.34 1.30
CA HIS A 20 -22.24 -86.63 2.13
C HIS A 20 -20.98 -86.28 1.33
N VAL A 21 -20.60 -87.06 0.30
CA VAL A 21 -19.39 -86.80 -0.48
C VAL A 21 -19.48 -85.47 -1.23
N THR A 22 -20.54 -85.26 -2.03
CA THR A 22 -20.69 -84.05 -2.83
C THR A 22 -21.06 -82.83 -1.99
N HIS A 23 -21.84 -83.01 -0.92
CA HIS A 23 -22.19 -81.91 -0.03
C HIS A 23 -21.00 -81.43 0.81
N ASN A 24 -20.27 -82.34 1.44
CA ASN A 24 -19.10 -81.97 2.24
C ASN A 24 -18.01 -81.35 1.34
N GLU A 25 -17.90 -81.77 0.08
CA GLU A 25 -17.03 -81.12 -0.90
C GLU A 25 -17.47 -79.68 -1.22
N ALA A 26 -18.77 -79.42 -1.36
CA ALA A 26 -19.28 -78.06 -1.52
C ALA A 26 -19.02 -77.18 -0.28
N LEU A 27 -19.11 -77.76 0.93
CA LEU A 27 -18.78 -77.05 2.17
C LEU A 27 -17.29 -76.71 2.26
N ARG A 28 -16.39 -77.60 1.83
CA ARG A 28 -14.95 -77.30 1.73
C ARG A 28 -14.67 -76.18 0.74
N ILE A 29 -15.27 -76.23 -0.46
CA ILE A 29 -15.15 -75.13 -1.43
C ILE A 29 -15.66 -73.82 -0.83
N LEU A 30 -16.75 -73.86 -0.07
CA LEU A 30 -17.28 -72.67 0.61
C LEU A 30 -16.28 -72.13 1.64
N ASP A 31 -15.71 -73.00 2.47
CA ASP A 31 -14.67 -72.67 3.46
C ASP A 31 -13.44 -71.98 2.84
N ASP A 32 -13.05 -72.47 1.66
CA ASP A 32 -11.93 -71.93 0.88
C ASP A 32 -12.27 -70.59 0.19
N ALA A 33 -13.54 -70.33 -0.12
CA ALA A 33 -13.99 -69.24 -1.01
C ALA A 33 -14.58 -68.02 -0.31
N ILE A 34 -14.99 -68.12 0.96
CA ILE A 34 -15.62 -67.00 1.69
C ILE A 34 -14.81 -66.61 2.92
N GLN A 35 -14.85 -65.31 3.27
CA GLN A 35 -14.08 -64.74 4.38
C GLN A 35 -12.60 -65.18 4.35
N ILE A 36 -12.01 -65.14 3.15
CA ILE A 36 -10.71 -65.74 2.88
C ILE A 36 -9.63 -64.94 3.59
N THR A 37 -8.90 -65.60 4.48
CA THR A 37 -7.66 -65.10 5.08
C THR A 37 -6.53 -66.01 4.65
N VAL A 38 -5.48 -65.43 4.07
CA VAL A 38 -4.25 -66.13 3.67
C VAL A 38 -3.09 -65.65 4.53
N LEU A 39 -2.16 -66.54 4.86
CA LEU A 39 -0.98 -66.19 5.64
C LEU A 39 0.03 -65.40 4.80
N ASP A 40 0.21 -65.77 3.54
CA ASP A 40 1.17 -65.15 2.62
C ASP A 40 0.64 -65.14 1.18
N SER A 41 1.17 -64.21 0.36
CA SER A 41 0.80 -64.05 -1.05
C SER A 41 1.96 -64.14 -2.07
N THR A 42 3.17 -64.37 -1.57
CA THR A 42 4.45 -64.28 -2.29
C THR A 42 5.24 -65.58 -2.34
N LEU A 43 4.87 -66.58 -1.55
CA LEU A 43 5.53 -67.89 -1.53
C LEU A 43 5.37 -68.65 -2.87
N THR A 44 6.50 -69.14 -3.38
CA THR A 44 6.58 -70.01 -4.57
C THR A 44 6.83 -71.48 -4.22
N VAL A 45 7.04 -71.80 -2.95
CA VAL A 45 7.26 -73.15 -2.44
C VAL A 45 6.31 -73.37 -1.26
N PRO A 46 5.57 -74.50 -1.20
CA PRO A 46 4.72 -74.79 -0.06
C PRO A 46 5.52 -74.84 1.25
N PRO A 47 4.95 -74.37 2.38
CA PRO A 47 5.49 -74.62 3.71
C PRO A 47 5.80 -76.11 3.94
N SER A 48 6.89 -76.42 4.64
CA SER A 48 7.31 -77.81 4.91
C SER A 48 6.49 -78.50 6.01
N LEU A 49 5.80 -77.71 6.85
CA LEU A 49 4.97 -78.18 7.96
C LEU A 49 3.66 -77.34 8.04
N PRO A 50 2.79 -77.42 7.02
CA PRO A 50 1.55 -76.66 7.01
C PRO A 50 0.55 -77.20 8.04
N VAL A 51 -0.23 -76.31 8.64
CA VAL A 51 -1.30 -76.65 9.58
C VAL A 51 -2.61 -76.81 8.82
N ASP A 52 -3.49 -77.69 9.27
CA ASP A 52 -4.80 -77.91 8.66
C ASP A 52 -5.62 -76.60 8.65
N GLY A 53 -6.21 -76.25 7.51
CA GLY A 53 -6.89 -74.97 7.27
C GLY A 53 -5.97 -73.81 6.85
N GLU A 54 -4.64 -74.00 6.84
CA GLU A 54 -3.70 -72.98 6.42
C GLU A 54 -3.89 -72.61 4.94
N ARG A 55 -4.02 -71.31 4.66
CA ARG A 55 -4.26 -70.77 3.31
C ARG A 55 -3.16 -69.83 2.84
N HIS A 56 -2.82 -69.91 1.57
CA HIS A 56 -1.84 -69.05 0.88
C HIS A 56 -2.35 -68.65 -0.50
N ILE A 57 -1.94 -67.49 -1.00
CA ILE A 57 -1.96 -67.28 -2.46
C ILE A 57 -0.67 -67.85 -3.03
N VAL A 58 -0.81 -68.76 -4.00
CA VAL A 58 0.34 -69.33 -4.71
C VAL A 58 0.96 -68.27 -5.61
N ALA A 59 2.21 -67.88 -5.37
CA ALA A 59 2.89 -66.91 -6.23
C ALA A 59 3.23 -67.50 -7.61
N SER A 60 3.42 -66.62 -8.60
CA SER A 60 3.83 -67.02 -9.94
C SER A 60 5.18 -67.74 -9.93
N GLY A 61 5.32 -68.80 -10.72
CA GLY A 61 6.54 -69.62 -10.77
C GLY A 61 6.65 -70.66 -9.64
N ALA A 62 5.52 -71.01 -9.01
CA ALA A 62 5.49 -71.99 -7.93
C ALA A 62 6.05 -73.37 -8.33
N THR A 63 6.65 -74.05 -7.36
CA THR A 63 7.30 -75.36 -7.52
C THR A 63 6.76 -76.36 -6.49
N GLY A 64 7.24 -77.62 -6.55
CA GLY A 64 6.79 -78.68 -5.64
C GLY A 64 5.29 -78.95 -5.78
N ALA A 65 4.59 -79.11 -4.66
CA ALA A 65 3.14 -79.38 -4.65
C ALA A 65 2.30 -78.22 -5.21
N TRP A 66 2.86 -77.01 -5.32
CA TRP A 66 2.17 -75.82 -5.84
C TRP A 66 2.41 -75.58 -7.34
N ALA A 67 3.20 -76.44 -8.01
CA ALA A 67 3.52 -76.28 -9.42
C ALA A 67 2.26 -76.25 -10.30
N GLY A 68 2.14 -75.22 -11.14
CA GLY A 68 0.99 -75.02 -12.04
C GLY A 68 -0.22 -74.31 -11.43
N HIS A 69 -0.19 -73.96 -10.13
CA HIS A 69 -1.32 -73.36 -9.42
C HIS A 69 -1.18 -71.87 -9.11
N GLY A 70 -0.37 -71.13 -9.88
CA GLY A 70 -0.16 -69.69 -9.69
C GLY A 70 -1.47 -68.89 -9.56
N SER A 71 -1.47 -67.92 -8.66
CA SER A 71 -2.61 -67.07 -8.26
C SER A 71 -3.76 -67.81 -7.54
N SER A 72 -3.73 -69.14 -7.42
CA SER A 72 -4.78 -69.88 -6.71
C SER A 72 -4.69 -69.68 -5.21
N VAL A 73 -5.84 -69.76 -4.52
CA VAL A 73 -5.86 -69.91 -3.06
C VAL A 73 -5.56 -71.38 -2.76
N ALA A 74 -4.41 -71.65 -2.16
CA ALA A 74 -4.00 -72.97 -1.72
C ALA A 74 -4.39 -73.17 -0.27
N THR A 75 -5.19 -74.20 0.03
CA THR A 75 -5.57 -74.60 1.39
C THR A 75 -4.96 -75.95 1.72
N TRP A 76 -4.32 -76.08 2.89
CA TRP A 76 -3.84 -77.37 3.38
C TRP A 76 -4.97 -78.09 4.13
N GLU A 77 -5.40 -79.24 3.61
CA GLU A 77 -6.41 -80.08 4.26
C GLU A 77 -6.09 -81.56 4.09
N THR A 78 -6.33 -82.35 5.14
CA THR A 78 -6.29 -83.83 5.05
C THR A 78 -4.97 -84.40 4.47
N ASN A 79 -3.83 -83.77 4.81
CA ASN A 79 -2.49 -84.07 4.30
C ASN A 79 -2.27 -83.79 2.79
N ALA A 80 -3.05 -82.90 2.18
CA ALA A 80 -2.86 -82.48 0.80
C ALA A 80 -3.17 -80.98 0.60
N TRP A 81 -2.57 -80.38 -0.42
CA TRP A 81 -2.94 -79.03 -0.87
C TRP A 81 -4.15 -79.10 -1.80
N ARG A 82 -5.15 -78.28 -1.51
CA ARG A 82 -6.29 -78.00 -2.39
C ARG A 82 -6.11 -76.62 -3.00
N PHE A 83 -6.52 -76.45 -4.26
CA PHE A 83 -6.34 -75.20 -4.98
C PHE A 83 -7.67 -74.69 -5.51
N LEU A 84 -8.00 -73.45 -5.16
CA LEU A 84 -9.17 -72.74 -5.64
C LEU A 84 -8.72 -71.61 -6.57
N ALA A 85 -9.07 -71.71 -7.85
CA ALA A 85 -8.76 -70.68 -8.83
C ALA A 85 -9.67 -69.44 -8.64
N PRO A 86 -9.12 -68.23 -8.43
CA PRO A 86 -9.93 -67.05 -8.19
C PRO A 86 -10.64 -66.54 -9.44
N LYS A 87 -11.73 -65.79 -9.24
CA LYS A 87 -12.41 -65.02 -10.30
C LYS A 87 -12.18 -63.53 -10.07
N ALA A 88 -12.26 -62.76 -11.15
CA ALA A 88 -12.12 -61.30 -11.06
C ALA A 88 -13.10 -60.72 -10.03
N GLY A 89 -12.60 -59.86 -9.14
CA GLY A 89 -13.36 -59.28 -8.03
C GLY A 89 -13.37 -60.08 -6.74
N TRP A 90 -12.71 -61.25 -6.67
CA TRP A 90 -12.50 -61.94 -5.39
C TRP A 90 -11.61 -61.12 -4.47
N CYS A 91 -11.89 -61.18 -3.17
CA CYS A 91 -11.15 -60.46 -2.14
C CYS A 91 -10.55 -61.45 -1.12
N VAL A 92 -9.31 -61.22 -0.70
CA VAL A 92 -8.68 -61.96 0.41
C VAL A 92 -8.01 -60.98 1.37
N TRP A 93 -8.01 -61.30 2.65
CA TRP A 93 -7.12 -60.65 3.61
C TRP A 93 -5.78 -61.39 3.65
N SER A 94 -4.68 -60.70 3.38
CA SER A 94 -3.33 -61.25 3.53
C SER A 94 -2.76 -60.82 4.87
N VAL A 95 -2.42 -61.79 5.72
CA VAL A 95 -1.85 -61.53 7.06
C VAL A 95 -0.43 -60.96 6.93
N ALA A 96 0.39 -61.52 6.03
CA ALA A 96 1.75 -61.01 5.81
C ALA A 96 1.79 -59.59 5.26
N ASP A 97 0.82 -59.22 4.42
CA ASP A 97 0.77 -57.90 3.78
C ASP A 97 -0.04 -56.86 4.57
N ASP A 98 -0.73 -57.28 5.64
CA ASP A 98 -1.70 -56.47 6.41
C ASP A 98 -2.69 -55.70 5.51
N ALA A 99 -3.18 -56.39 4.46
CA ALA A 99 -3.89 -55.76 3.37
C ALA A 99 -5.01 -56.63 2.78
N LEU A 100 -6.06 -55.96 2.30
CA LEU A 100 -7.09 -56.55 1.46
C LEU A 100 -6.59 -56.59 0.01
N LEU A 101 -6.47 -57.79 -0.55
CA LEU A 101 -6.10 -58.01 -1.95
C LEU A 101 -7.35 -58.31 -2.77
N VAL A 102 -7.42 -57.76 -3.99
CA VAL A 102 -8.46 -58.06 -4.98
C VAL A 102 -7.84 -58.72 -6.20
N PHE A 103 -8.44 -59.80 -6.68
CA PHE A 103 -8.03 -60.42 -7.93
C PHE A 103 -8.57 -59.63 -9.12
N GLY A 104 -7.69 -58.99 -9.88
CA GLY A 104 -8.04 -58.17 -11.05
C GLY A 104 -8.37 -58.98 -12.32
N GLY A 105 -8.34 -60.31 -12.25
CA GLY A 105 -8.53 -61.22 -13.39
C GLY A 105 -7.23 -61.87 -13.90
N SER A 106 -6.07 -61.32 -13.53
CA SER A 106 -4.75 -61.88 -13.86
C SER A 106 -3.83 -62.03 -12.65
N ALA A 107 -3.91 -61.11 -11.69
CA ALA A 107 -3.11 -61.10 -10.47
C ALA A 107 -3.91 -60.55 -9.29
N TRP A 108 -3.44 -60.87 -8.09
CA TRP A 108 -3.88 -60.24 -6.85
C TRP A 108 -3.15 -58.91 -6.66
N ALA A 109 -3.88 -57.86 -6.31
CA ALA A 109 -3.31 -56.56 -5.98
C ALA A 109 -4.01 -55.99 -4.74
N PRO A 110 -3.28 -55.31 -3.83
CA PRO A 110 -3.90 -54.56 -2.75
C PRO A 110 -4.92 -53.56 -3.29
N VAL A 111 -6.05 -53.41 -2.59
CA VAL A 111 -7.08 -52.40 -2.92
C VAL A 111 -6.50 -50.98 -3.02
N THR A 112 -5.40 -50.73 -2.33
CA THR A 112 -4.69 -49.44 -2.27
C THR A 112 -3.68 -49.22 -3.40
N THR A 113 -3.33 -50.24 -4.20
CA THR A 113 -2.29 -50.13 -5.23
C THR A 113 -2.80 -50.50 -6.63
N ALA A 114 -2.69 -49.54 -7.54
CA ALA A 114 -2.60 -49.69 -8.99
C ALA A 114 -3.64 -50.64 -9.64
N GLY A 115 -4.88 -50.17 -9.74
CA GLY A 115 -5.93 -50.80 -10.57
C GLY A 115 -7.36 -50.53 -10.08
N GLY A 116 -7.51 -50.19 -8.79
CA GLY A 116 -8.75 -49.69 -8.20
C GLY A 116 -8.73 -48.17 -8.02
N THR A 117 -9.91 -47.54 -8.00
CA THR A 117 -10.20 -46.11 -7.96
C THR A 117 -9.64 -45.32 -6.75
N PHE A 118 -8.84 -45.95 -5.87
CA PHE A 118 -8.37 -45.36 -4.61
C PHE A 118 -6.86 -45.54 -4.41
N SER A 119 -6.05 -44.90 -5.26
CA SER A 119 -4.65 -44.63 -4.94
C SER A 119 -4.58 -43.40 -4.03
N SER A 120 -3.92 -43.51 -2.88
CA SER A 120 -3.63 -42.34 -2.01
C SER A 120 -2.70 -41.33 -2.69
N ASN A 121 -1.89 -41.80 -3.64
CA ASN A 121 -1.09 -40.97 -4.51
C ASN A 121 -1.89 -40.67 -5.78
N ASN A 122 -2.33 -39.42 -5.96
CA ASN A 122 -3.08 -38.92 -7.12
C ASN A 122 -4.60 -39.20 -7.11
N LEU A 123 -5.28 -38.77 -6.05
CA LEU A 123 -6.76 -38.69 -6.06
C LEU A 123 -7.21 -37.66 -7.12
N PRO A 124 -8.18 -37.99 -7.98
CA PRO A 124 -8.65 -37.08 -9.03
C PRO A 124 -9.39 -35.86 -8.44
N ASN A 125 -10.10 -36.03 -7.32
CA ASN A 125 -10.73 -34.95 -6.56
C ASN A 125 -11.07 -35.41 -5.13
N VAL A 126 -11.23 -34.45 -4.22
CA VAL A 126 -11.61 -34.67 -2.81
C VAL A 126 -12.65 -33.63 -2.41
N GLY A 127 -13.84 -34.09 -2.02
CA GLY A 127 -14.91 -33.27 -1.49
C GLY A 127 -15.21 -33.59 -0.02
N ILE A 128 -15.26 -32.57 0.83
CA ILE A 128 -15.69 -32.67 2.23
C ILE A 128 -17.02 -31.93 2.37
N ASN A 129 -18.11 -32.66 2.66
CA ASN A 129 -19.49 -32.16 2.71
C ASN A 129 -19.97 -31.44 1.44
N ALA A 130 -19.32 -31.71 0.30
CA ALA A 130 -19.65 -31.12 -0.99
C ALA A 130 -19.26 -32.06 -2.14
N THR A 131 -20.00 -31.97 -3.24
CA THR A 131 -19.55 -32.50 -4.52
C THR A 131 -18.57 -31.51 -5.12
N VAL A 132 -17.40 -32.00 -5.56
CA VAL A 132 -16.39 -31.18 -6.25
C VAL A 132 -16.87 -30.79 -7.65
N ALA A 133 -16.50 -29.58 -8.08
CA ALA A 133 -16.62 -29.15 -9.47
C ALA A 133 -15.29 -29.39 -10.21
N ASP A 134 -15.31 -29.54 -11.54
CA ASP A 134 -14.14 -29.94 -12.34
C ASP A 134 -12.91 -29.02 -12.17
N SER A 135 -13.10 -27.75 -11.80
CA SER A 135 -12.00 -26.80 -11.53
C SER A 135 -11.44 -26.89 -10.10
N ASN A 136 -12.21 -27.42 -9.14
CA ASN A 136 -11.89 -27.42 -7.72
C ASN A 136 -11.58 -28.84 -7.25
N LEU A 137 -10.34 -29.29 -7.48
CA LEU A 137 -9.93 -30.65 -7.12
C LEU A 137 -9.99 -30.94 -5.61
N LEU A 138 -9.95 -29.89 -4.77
CA LEU A 138 -10.26 -29.98 -3.35
C LEU A 138 -11.38 -28.98 -3.02
N THR A 139 -12.50 -29.47 -2.47
CA THR A 139 -13.59 -28.63 -1.97
C THR A 139 -13.94 -28.99 -0.53
N VAL A 140 -14.01 -27.98 0.33
CA VAL A 140 -14.37 -28.13 1.75
C VAL A 140 -15.57 -27.23 2.05
N HIS A 141 -16.69 -27.83 2.42
CA HIS A 141 -17.89 -27.12 2.86
C HIS A 141 -18.06 -27.33 4.37
N SER A 142 -17.48 -26.42 5.14
CA SER A 142 -17.41 -26.51 6.60
C SER A 142 -17.53 -25.14 7.26
N ASN A 143 -17.75 -25.14 8.58
CA ASN A 143 -17.63 -23.93 9.40
C ASN A 143 -16.16 -23.50 9.54
N ASP A 144 -15.25 -24.47 9.69
CA ASP A 144 -13.82 -24.26 9.91
C ASP A 144 -12.98 -25.26 9.10
N ALA A 145 -11.77 -24.87 8.72
CA ALA A 145 -10.77 -25.75 8.10
C ALA A 145 -9.37 -25.44 8.68
N LEU A 146 -8.74 -26.44 9.31
CA LEU A 146 -7.43 -26.30 9.94
C LEU A 146 -6.35 -27.01 9.11
N LEU A 147 -5.29 -26.28 8.78
CA LEU A 147 -4.01 -26.83 8.33
C LEU A 147 -3.01 -26.65 9.48
N ASN A 148 -2.65 -27.72 10.16
CA ASN A 148 -1.74 -27.68 11.30
C ASN A 148 -0.39 -28.29 10.95
N ALA A 149 0.66 -27.80 11.60
CA ALA A 149 1.99 -28.39 11.51
C ALA A 149 2.00 -29.78 12.16
N ILE A 150 2.93 -30.62 11.71
CA ILE A 150 3.29 -31.86 12.41
C ILE A 150 4.33 -31.48 13.45
N ASP A 151 4.06 -31.76 14.71
CA ASP A 151 4.95 -31.44 15.83
C ASP A 151 6.26 -32.20 15.73
N THR A 152 7.31 -31.66 16.34
CA THR A 152 8.62 -32.32 16.37
C THR A 152 8.59 -33.65 17.11
N THR A 153 7.67 -33.82 18.07
CA THR A 153 7.44 -35.10 18.77
C THR A 153 6.85 -36.17 17.86
N ASP A 154 6.10 -35.74 16.82
CA ASP A 154 5.44 -36.60 15.85
C ASP A 154 6.27 -36.74 14.57
N GLY A 155 7.56 -36.36 14.61
CA GLY A 155 8.50 -36.48 13.50
C GLY A 155 8.42 -35.36 12.46
N GLY A 156 7.67 -34.29 12.72
CA GLY A 156 7.58 -33.11 11.86
C GLY A 156 8.63 -32.04 12.18
N THR A 157 8.53 -30.90 11.50
CA THR A 157 9.39 -29.73 11.76
C THR A 157 8.73 -28.70 12.67
N GLY A 158 7.44 -28.84 12.99
CA GLY A 158 6.63 -27.79 13.62
C GLY A 158 6.25 -26.62 12.70
N ASP A 159 6.64 -26.66 11.42
CA ASP A 159 6.28 -25.65 10.43
C ASP A 159 5.07 -26.11 9.58
N VAL A 160 4.21 -25.17 9.19
CA VAL A 160 3.19 -25.36 8.16
C VAL A 160 3.34 -24.31 7.07
N ARG A 161 3.20 -24.70 5.79
CA ARG A 161 3.27 -23.80 4.64
C ARG A 161 2.13 -24.12 3.66
N LEU A 162 1.41 -23.10 3.22
CA LEU A 162 0.55 -23.16 2.03
C LEU A 162 1.31 -22.52 0.87
N GLN A 163 1.79 -23.34 -0.06
CA GLN A 163 2.50 -22.85 -1.24
C GLN A 163 1.53 -22.76 -2.42
N LEU A 164 1.38 -21.53 -2.93
CA LEU A 164 0.70 -21.24 -4.19
C LEU A 164 1.76 -20.82 -5.21
N SER A 165 1.69 -21.35 -6.43
CA SER A 165 2.68 -21.07 -7.47
C SER A 165 2.00 -20.91 -8.81
N LYS A 166 2.37 -19.84 -9.53
CA LYS A 166 1.89 -19.53 -10.87
C LYS A 166 2.96 -19.87 -11.91
N SER A 167 2.53 -20.22 -13.12
CA SER A 167 3.44 -20.63 -14.20
C SER A 167 4.21 -19.49 -14.88
N ALA A 168 3.80 -18.23 -14.67
CA ALA A 168 4.45 -17.05 -15.24
C ALA A 168 4.09 -15.79 -14.43
N ALA A 169 4.87 -14.71 -14.61
CA ALA A 169 4.67 -13.45 -13.89
C ALA A 169 3.28 -12.83 -14.12
N ALA A 170 2.73 -12.90 -15.34
CA ALA A 170 1.43 -12.29 -15.66
C ALA A 170 0.21 -13.04 -15.08
N ASN A 171 0.41 -14.23 -14.51
CA ASN A 171 -0.68 -15.05 -13.98
C ASN A 171 -1.00 -14.67 -12.52
N THR A 172 -2.09 -15.25 -12.00
CA THR A 172 -2.54 -15.04 -10.63
C THR A 172 -2.23 -16.25 -9.74
N SER A 173 -1.72 -15.97 -8.54
CA SER A 173 -1.58 -16.90 -7.43
C SER A 173 -2.00 -16.17 -6.16
N SER A 174 -3.24 -16.39 -5.70
CA SER A 174 -3.86 -15.63 -4.62
C SER A 174 -4.74 -16.49 -3.70
N VAL A 175 -5.01 -15.94 -2.51
CA VAL A 175 -6.12 -16.36 -1.65
C VAL A 175 -7.27 -15.39 -1.89
N VAL A 176 -8.44 -15.91 -2.25
CA VAL A 176 -9.62 -15.13 -2.62
C VAL A 176 -10.71 -15.28 -1.55
N PHE A 177 -11.28 -14.15 -1.14
CA PHE A 177 -12.44 -14.06 -0.27
C PHE A 177 -13.66 -13.67 -1.10
N SER A 178 -14.75 -14.42 -0.95
CA SER A 178 -15.97 -14.24 -1.77
C SER A 178 -17.24 -14.24 -0.94
N ASP A 179 -18.26 -13.57 -1.43
CA ASP A 179 -19.64 -13.67 -0.96
C ASP A 179 -20.50 -14.27 -2.09
N ALA A 180 -21.19 -15.36 -1.80
CA ALA A 180 -21.96 -16.14 -2.79
C ALA A 180 -21.18 -16.42 -4.10
N PHE A 181 -19.91 -16.83 -3.98
CA PHE A 181 -18.98 -17.08 -5.10
C PHE A 181 -18.58 -15.86 -5.93
N SER A 182 -18.95 -14.65 -5.50
CA SER A 182 -18.50 -13.39 -6.09
C SER A 182 -17.34 -12.81 -5.27
N GLY A 183 -16.18 -12.60 -5.90
CA GLY A 183 -14.97 -12.11 -5.23
C GLY A 183 -15.19 -10.74 -4.57
N ARG A 184 -14.60 -10.55 -3.38
CA ARG A 184 -14.66 -9.28 -2.63
C ARG A 184 -13.28 -8.75 -2.26
N ALA A 185 -12.36 -9.67 -1.94
CA ALA A 185 -10.98 -9.34 -1.68
C ALA A 185 -10.07 -10.49 -2.10
N GLU A 186 -8.84 -10.18 -2.49
CA GLU A 186 -7.81 -11.19 -2.69
C GLU A 186 -6.44 -10.65 -2.30
N PHE A 187 -5.55 -11.52 -1.86
CA PHE A 187 -4.14 -11.19 -1.70
C PHE A 187 -3.23 -12.23 -2.34
N GLY A 188 -2.09 -11.78 -2.87
CA GLY A 188 -1.10 -12.64 -3.53
C GLY A 188 -0.42 -11.97 -4.71
N LEU A 189 0.11 -12.78 -5.62
CA LEU A 189 0.75 -12.33 -6.86
C LEU A 189 -0.32 -12.28 -7.97
N THR A 190 -0.87 -11.10 -8.26
CA THR A 190 -2.09 -10.96 -9.08
C THR A 190 -1.82 -10.15 -10.36
N GLY A 191 -1.18 -10.77 -11.35
CA GLY A 191 -0.90 -10.14 -12.65
C GLY A 191 0.53 -9.61 -12.81
N ASP A 192 1.33 -9.63 -11.76
CA ASP A 192 2.78 -9.49 -11.78
C ASP A 192 3.42 -10.16 -10.53
N ASP A 193 4.72 -9.98 -10.31
CA ASP A 193 5.47 -10.58 -9.19
C ASP A 193 5.56 -9.72 -7.92
N ASP A 194 4.85 -8.59 -7.87
CA ASP A 194 4.65 -7.83 -6.64
C ASP A 194 3.56 -8.48 -5.78
N PHE A 195 3.58 -8.24 -4.46
CA PHE A 195 2.50 -8.68 -3.60
C PHE A 195 1.40 -7.63 -3.59
N HIS A 196 0.17 -8.06 -3.87
CA HIS A 196 -1.01 -7.21 -3.92
C HIS A 196 -2.04 -7.60 -2.86
N LEU A 197 -2.77 -6.60 -2.36
CA LEU A 197 -4.07 -6.74 -1.72
C LEU A 197 -5.09 -5.98 -2.58
N LYS A 198 -6.02 -6.72 -3.20
CA LYS A 198 -7.05 -6.19 -4.08
C LYS A 198 -8.43 -6.32 -3.46
N VAL A 199 -9.31 -5.37 -3.76
CA VAL A 199 -10.72 -5.38 -3.36
C VAL A 199 -11.63 -5.17 -4.57
N SER A 200 -12.83 -5.72 -4.51
CA SER A 200 -13.82 -5.62 -5.58
C SER A 200 -15.23 -5.49 -5.00
N ALA A 201 -16.02 -4.58 -5.58
CA ALA A 201 -17.42 -4.40 -5.20
C ALA A 201 -18.36 -5.39 -5.91
N ASP A 202 -17.97 -5.86 -7.11
CA ASP A 202 -18.81 -6.64 -8.03
C ASP A 202 -18.23 -8.03 -8.36
N GLY A 203 -17.00 -8.32 -7.93
CA GLY A 203 -16.27 -9.55 -8.23
C GLY A 203 -15.62 -9.57 -9.61
N THR A 204 -15.68 -8.48 -10.37
CA THR A 204 -15.14 -8.38 -11.74
C THR A 204 -14.16 -7.21 -11.88
N THR A 205 -14.47 -6.08 -11.27
CA THR A 205 -13.63 -4.88 -11.23
C THR A 205 -12.79 -4.90 -9.96
N TRP A 206 -11.47 -4.98 -10.11
CA TRP A 206 -10.54 -5.07 -9.00
C TRP A 206 -9.72 -3.80 -8.83
N CYS A 207 -9.59 -3.34 -7.59
CA CYS A 207 -8.79 -2.19 -7.19
C CYS A 207 -7.65 -2.63 -6.28
N ASP A 208 -6.42 -2.21 -6.57
CA ASP A 208 -5.27 -2.40 -5.68
C ASP A 208 -5.35 -1.46 -4.48
N ALA A 209 -5.65 -2.01 -3.30
CA ALA A 209 -5.63 -1.27 -2.05
C ALA A 209 -4.19 -1.10 -1.52
N LEU A 210 -3.37 -2.14 -1.66
CA LEU A 210 -1.98 -2.16 -1.19
C LEU A 210 -1.12 -2.97 -2.14
N ARG A 211 0.07 -2.45 -2.46
CA ARG A 211 1.09 -3.15 -3.27
C ARG A 211 2.46 -3.04 -2.62
N PHE A 212 3.18 -4.15 -2.54
CA PHE A 212 4.60 -4.19 -2.15
C PHE A 212 5.46 -4.38 -3.39
N ASP A 213 6.30 -3.40 -3.69
CA ASP A 213 7.29 -3.53 -4.77
C ASP A 213 8.31 -4.62 -4.41
N ARG A 214 8.43 -5.65 -5.27
CA ARG A 214 9.31 -6.80 -5.02
C ARG A 214 10.79 -6.48 -4.92
N THR A 215 11.24 -5.34 -5.45
CA THR A 215 12.66 -4.98 -5.53
C THR A 215 13.08 -4.16 -4.30
N THR A 216 12.21 -3.28 -3.83
CA THR A 216 12.51 -2.28 -2.80
C THR A 216 11.83 -2.57 -1.47
N GLY A 217 10.82 -3.45 -1.44
CA GLY A 217 9.98 -3.71 -0.27
C GLY A 217 9.08 -2.52 0.12
N ARG A 218 9.00 -1.49 -0.73
CA ARG A 218 8.19 -0.30 -0.45
C ARG A 218 6.71 -0.63 -0.60
N VAL A 219 5.93 -0.15 0.36
CA VAL A 219 4.47 -0.20 0.33
C VAL A 219 3.94 1.00 -0.43
N SER A 220 3.00 0.76 -1.34
CA SER A 220 2.18 1.79 -1.98
C SER A 220 0.71 1.52 -1.71
N PHE A 221 -0.10 2.58 -1.77
CA PHE A 221 -1.55 2.55 -1.60
C PHE A 221 -2.21 3.07 -2.89
N PRO A 222 -2.33 2.26 -3.95
CA PRO A 222 -2.78 2.73 -5.27
C PRO A 222 -4.20 3.31 -5.24
N ALA A 223 -5.06 2.84 -4.34
CA ALA A 223 -6.40 3.38 -4.09
C ALA A 223 -6.42 4.58 -3.11
N GLY A 224 -5.26 5.11 -2.68
CA GLY A 224 -5.11 6.22 -1.74
C GLY A 224 -4.98 5.79 -0.26
N GLY A 225 -4.53 6.70 0.62
CA GLY A 225 -4.57 6.50 2.08
C GLY A 225 -3.34 6.94 2.90
N ALA A 226 -2.14 6.99 2.31
CA ALA A 226 -0.94 7.47 3.00
C ALA A 226 -0.44 8.80 2.43
N ARG A 227 -0.10 9.74 3.32
CA ARG A 227 0.61 10.98 2.98
C ARG A 227 2.01 10.59 2.48
N GLU A 228 2.41 11.06 1.30
CA GLU A 228 3.77 10.84 0.79
C GLU A 228 4.77 11.50 1.76
N VAL A 229 5.72 10.72 2.28
CA VAL A 229 6.82 11.22 3.11
C VAL A 229 8.05 11.45 2.23
N LEU A 230 8.54 12.68 2.19
CA LEU A 230 9.73 13.02 1.41
C LEU A 230 10.99 12.34 1.98
N THR A 231 11.83 11.86 1.07
CA THR A 231 13.14 11.25 1.39
C THR A 231 14.32 12.06 0.82
N ALA A 232 14.03 13.18 0.17
CA ALA A 232 14.99 14.14 -0.36
C ALA A 232 14.28 15.49 -0.57
N ASN A 233 15.05 16.57 -0.80
CA ASN A 233 14.48 17.85 -1.21
C ASN A 233 13.64 17.70 -2.49
N ARG A 234 12.55 18.45 -2.58
CA ARG A 234 11.62 18.40 -3.71
C ARG A 234 11.56 19.75 -4.40
N THR A 235 11.68 19.73 -5.72
CA THR A 235 11.44 20.90 -6.54
C THR A 235 10.16 20.72 -7.33
N TYR A 236 9.29 21.73 -7.29
CA TYR A 236 8.16 21.86 -8.19
C TYR A 236 8.35 23.04 -9.14
N TYR A 237 7.87 22.91 -10.37
CA TYR A 237 7.93 23.95 -11.38
C TYR A 237 6.54 24.48 -11.69
N VAL A 238 6.42 25.80 -11.81
CA VAL A 238 5.19 26.50 -12.18
C VAL A 238 5.49 27.37 -13.41
N ARG A 239 4.68 27.25 -14.46
CA ARG A 239 4.86 27.97 -15.73
C ARG A 239 3.53 28.43 -16.29
N THR A 240 3.50 29.56 -17.00
CA THR A 240 2.28 30.05 -17.65
C THR A 240 1.80 29.20 -18.83
N ASP A 241 2.66 28.31 -19.35
CA ASP A 241 2.36 27.31 -20.38
C ASP A 241 2.23 25.88 -19.80
N GLY A 242 2.15 25.73 -18.48
CA GLY A 242 1.95 24.46 -17.78
C GLY A 242 0.48 24.02 -17.68
N SER A 243 0.21 23.00 -16.87
CA SER A 243 -1.13 22.50 -16.56
C SER A 243 -1.23 22.03 -15.10
N ASP A 244 -2.32 22.34 -14.42
CA ASP A 244 -2.55 21.86 -13.03
C ASP A 244 -2.91 20.37 -12.96
N SER A 245 -3.05 19.70 -14.11
CA SER A 245 -3.11 18.25 -14.23
C SER A 245 -1.73 17.58 -14.29
N ASN A 246 -0.64 18.35 -14.43
CA ASN A 246 0.73 17.82 -14.40
C ASN A 246 1.17 17.49 -12.96
N ASP A 247 2.33 16.85 -12.81
CA ASP A 247 2.92 16.48 -11.51
C ASP A 247 3.82 17.58 -10.90
N GLY A 248 4.19 18.59 -11.69
CA GLY A 248 5.06 19.69 -11.29
C GLY A 248 6.56 19.35 -11.26
N LEU A 249 6.98 18.14 -11.63
CA LEU A 249 8.34 17.64 -11.35
C LEU A 249 9.37 17.97 -12.43
N SER A 250 8.95 18.49 -13.58
CA SER A 250 9.86 18.90 -14.66
C SER A 250 9.60 20.33 -15.12
N ASN A 251 10.69 21.04 -15.47
CA ASN A 251 10.63 22.40 -16.00
C ASN A 251 10.29 22.41 -17.50
N ALA A 252 9.09 21.92 -17.83
CA ALA A 252 8.57 21.88 -19.19
C ALA A 252 7.04 22.11 -19.15
N SER A 253 6.44 22.58 -20.24
CA SER A 253 4.98 22.75 -20.34
C SER A 253 4.21 21.45 -20.07
N SER A 254 4.79 20.30 -20.45
CA SER A 254 4.22 18.96 -20.22
C SER A 254 4.35 18.45 -18.79
N GLY A 255 5.04 19.17 -17.90
CA GLY A 255 5.28 18.69 -16.53
C GLY A 255 5.19 19.73 -15.42
N ALA A 256 5.24 21.03 -15.73
CA ALA A 256 5.06 22.09 -14.74
C ALA A 256 3.58 22.33 -14.43
N PHE A 257 3.28 22.74 -13.20
CA PHE A 257 1.96 23.26 -12.84
C PHE A 257 1.66 24.57 -13.58
N LEU A 258 0.39 24.89 -13.78
CA LEU A 258 -0.04 26.17 -14.33
C LEU A 258 -0.06 27.25 -13.23
N THR A 259 -0.48 26.90 -12.02
CA THR A 259 -0.68 27.84 -10.93
C THR A 259 0.25 27.61 -9.74
N ILE A 260 0.63 28.70 -9.07
CA ILE A 260 1.41 28.63 -7.82
C ILE A 260 0.57 27.98 -6.71
N GLN A 261 -0.74 28.24 -6.68
CA GLN A 261 -1.65 27.62 -5.70
C GLN A 261 -1.70 26.09 -5.83
N LYS A 262 -1.68 25.55 -7.05
CA LYS A 262 -1.59 24.10 -7.24
C LYS A 262 -0.32 23.53 -6.63
N ALA A 263 0.83 24.18 -6.82
CA ALA A 263 2.09 23.75 -6.21
C ALA A 263 2.05 23.79 -4.66
N ILE A 264 1.44 24.84 -4.08
CA ILE A 264 1.22 24.95 -2.63
C ILE A 264 0.32 23.83 -2.12
N ASN A 265 -0.81 23.56 -2.79
CA ASN A 265 -1.74 22.49 -2.40
C ASN A 265 -1.10 21.11 -2.50
N THR A 266 -0.34 20.84 -3.57
CA THR A 266 0.44 19.61 -3.71
C THR A 266 1.46 19.47 -2.59
N THR A 267 2.15 20.55 -2.22
CA THR A 267 3.10 20.54 -1.09
C THR A 267 2.38 20.29 0.24
N ALA A 268 1.21 20.89 0.44
CA ALA A 268 0.39 20.70 1.64
C ALA A 268 -0.18 19.28 1.80
N SER A 269 -0.19 18.46 0.74
CA SER A 269 -0.53 17.03 0.81
C SER A 269 0.65 16.12 1.12
N LEU A 270 1.87 16.64 1.31
CA LEU A 270 3.08 15.88 1.65
C LEU A 270 3.40 15.93 3.15
N ASP A 271 4.12 14.94 3.65
CA ASP A 271 4.95 15.07 4.84
C ASP A 271 6.36 15.38 4.34
N ILE A 272 6.80 16.63 4.53
CA ILE A 272 8.10 17.08 4.03
C ILE A 272 9.25 16.62 4.92
N SER A 273 8.98 15.97 6.06
CA SER A 273 10.00 15.44 6.97
C SER A 273 11.02 16.51 7.38
N ILE A 274 12.30 16.32 7.06
CA ILE A 274 13.38 17.31 7.25
C ILE A 274 13.80 18.01 5.95
N TYR A 275 13.12 17.71 4.85
CA TYR A 275 13.52 18.13 3.50
C TYR A 275 12.79 19.38 3.06
N ASN A 276 13.46 20.20 2.27
CA ASN A 276 12.91 21.45 1.76
C ASN A 276 12.13 21.22 0.47
N VAL A 277 11.08 22.03 0.30
CA VAL A 277 10.34 22.14 -0.97
C VAL A 277 10.59 23.50 -1.59
N THR A 278 11.05 23.51 -2.84
CA THR A 278 11.24 24.74 -3.62
C THR A 278 10.30 24.73 -4.82
N ILE A 279 9.46 25.75 -4.90
CA ILE A 279 8.54 25.98 -6.00
C ILE A 279 9.18 27.04 -6.90
N HIS A 280 9.79 26.61 -8.00
CA HIS A 280 10.36 27.48 -9.01
C HIS A 280 9.28 27.97 -9.97
N VAL A 281 9.11 29.29 -10.04
CA VAL A 281 8.10 29.94 -10.87
C VAL A 281 8.80 30.61 -12.04
N ALA A 282 8.46 30.20 -13.26
CA ALA A 282 9.04 30.77 -14.47
C ALA A 282 8.55 32.20 -14.73
N SER A 283 9.23 32.92 -15.63
CA SER A 283 8.82 34.25 -16.06
C SER A 283 7.40 34.23 -16.64
N GLY A 284 6.59 35.22 -16.25
CA GLY A 284 5.21 35.32 -16.66
C GLY A 284 4.35 36.13 -15.68
N THR A 285 3.08 36.26 -16.02
CA THR A 285 2.06 36.91 -15.18
C THR A 285 1.11 35.86 -14.63
N TYR A 286 1.01 35.80 -13.31
CA TYR A 286 0.18 34.88 -12.56
C TYR A 286 -0.95 35.66 -11.89
N THR A 287 -2.20 35.36 -12.27
CA THR A 287 -3.38 36.12 -11.81
C THR A 287 -4.10 35.49 -10.62
N GLY A 288 -3.71 34.27 -10.23
CA GLY A 288 -4.21 33.58 -9.05
C GLY A 288 -3.55 34.09 -7.76
N SER A 289 -4.32 34.17 -6.69
CA SER A 289 -3.81 34.40 -5.33
C SER A 289 -3.08 33.16 -4.81
N VAL A 290 -2.07 33.37 -3.97
CA VAL A 290 -1.31 32.32 -3.28
C VAL A 290 -1.69 32.31 -1.81
N LEU A 291 -2.36 31.26 -1.36
CA LEU A 291 -2.81 31.07 0.01
C LEU A 291 -2.09 29.89 0.66
N VAL A 292 -1.38 30.17 1.75
CA VAL A 292 -0.89 29.17 2.71
C VAL A 292 -1.78 29.22 3.95
N ASN A 293 -2.59 28.17 4.16
CA ASN A 293 -3.63 28.13 5.18
C ASN A 293 -3.35 27.04 6.22
N GLY A 294 -2.31 27.24 7.03
CA GLY A 294 -1.86 26.27 8.03
C GLY A 294 -0.42 25.81 7.82
N PRO A 295 0.18 25.15 8.82
CA PRO A 295 1.53 24.63 8.74
C PRO A 295 1.63 23.47 7.76
N PHE A 296 2.78 23.36 7.09
CA PHE A 296 3.15 22.14 6.36
C PHE A 296 3.52 21.04 7.36
N VAL A 297 3.22 19.77 7.03
CA VAL A 297 3.59 18.64 7.89
C VAL A 297 5.07 18.35 7.69
N GLY A 298 5.86 18.45 8.76
CA GLY A 298 7.31 18.28 8.74
C GLY A 298 8.03 19.52 9.28
N SER A 299 9.35 19.42 9.39
CA SER A 299 10.27 20.47 9.87
C SER A 299 11.03 21.19 8.74
N GLY A 300 10.97 20.67 7.51
CA GLY A 300 11.52 21.32 6.33
C GLY A 300 10.84 22.66 6.03
N SER A 301 11.45 23.44 5.13
CA SER A 301 10.92 24.75 4.70
C SER A 301 10.28 24.66 3.31
N VAL A 302 9.29 25.53 3.07
CA VAL A 302 8.67 25.70 1.75
C VAL A 302 8.98 27.10 1.23
N SER A 303 9.47 27.15 -0.01
CA SER A 303 9.86 28.39 -0.69
C SER A 303 9.19 28.51 -2.05
N ILE A 304 8.73 29.72 -2.39
CA ILE A 304 8.43 30.10 -3.77
C ILE A 304 9.54 31.02 -4.28
N VAL A 305 10.07 30.70 -5.46
CA VAL A 305 11.22 31.41 -6.03
C VAL A 305 10.94 31.73 -7.51
N GLY A 306 10.83 33.02 -7.82
CA GLY A 306 10.76 33.53 -9.18
C GLY A 306 12.15 33.95 -9.70
N ASP A 307 12.21 35.08 -10.40
CA ASP A 307 13.47 35.67 -10.89
C ASP A 307 14.06 36.62 -9.86
N THR A 308 15.06 36.16 -9.11
CA THR A 308 15.71 36.93 -8.05
C THR A 308 16.66 38.01 -8.57
N SER A 309 16.98 38.02 -9.87
CA SER A 309 17.76 39.08 -10.50
C SER A 309 16.86 40.21 -10.99
N THR A 310 15.71 39.84 -11.57
CA THR A 310 14.73 40.78 -12.14
C THR A 310 13.32 40.38 -11.71
N PRO A 311 12.86 40.76 -10.50
CA PRO A 311 11.57 40.34 -9.96
C PRO A 311 10.36 40.68 -10.85
N SER A 312 10.45 41.75 -11.66
CA SER A 312 9.42 42.11 -12.65
C SER A 312 9.16 41.06 -13.73
N ASN A 313 10.08 40.12 -13.95
CA ASN A 313 9.89 39.01 -14.89
C ASN A 313 8.85 37.99 -14.39
N VAL A 314 8.60 37.93 -13.07
CA VAL A 314 7.60 37.04 -12.46
C VAL A 314 6.60 37.88 -11.68
N LEU A 315 5.50 38.24 -12.35
CA LEU A 315 4.47 39.12 -11.80
C LEU A 315 3.33 38.30 -11.20
N ILE A 316 3.03 38.49 -9.91
CA ILE A 316 1.75 38.09 -9.33
C ILE A 316 0.82 39.30 -9.36
N SER A 317 -0.27 39.19 -10.13
CA SER A 317 -1.21 40.29 -10.40
C SER A 317 -2.66 39.86 -10.14
N THR A 318 -3.16 40.10 -8.95
CA THR A 318 -4.52 39.71 -8.54
C THR A 318 -5.54 40.84 -8.72
N THR A 319 -6.81 40.48 -8.91
CA THR A 319 -7.89 41.47 -9.09
C THR A 319 -8.51 41.87 -7.76
N SER A 320 -9.01 40.92 -6.97
CA SER A 320 -9.78 41.18 -5.74
C SER A 320 -9.34 40.29 -4.57
N ALA A 321 -8.03 40.08 -4.44
CA ALA A 321 -7.41 39.23 -3.43
C ALA A 321 -5.97 39.67 -3.22
N ALA A 322 -5.38 39.37 -2.07
CA ALA A 322 -3.95 39.60 -1.88
C ALA A 322 -3.14 38.72 -2.86
N CYS A 323 -1.96 39.17 -3.29
CA CYS A 323 -1.10 38.33 -4.13
C CYS A 323 -0.65 37.09 -3.36
N ILE A 324 -0.23 37.28 -2.10
CA ILE A 324 0.10 36.20 -1.17
C ILE A 324 -0.64 36.43 0.15
N THR A 325 -1.30 35.40 0.66
CA THR A 325 -1.81 35.32 2.04
C THR A 325 -1.17 34.15 2.76
N VAL A 326 -0.55 34.40 3.91
CA VAL A 326 -0.05 33.34 4.81
C VAL A 326 -0.74 33.46 6.16
N GLN A 327 -1.48 32.41 6.55
CA GLN A 327 -2.35 32.45 7.70
C GLN A 327 -2.40 31.13 8.48
N ASN A 328 -3.04 31.20 9.66
CA ASN A 328 -3.34 30.07 10.54
C ASN A 328 -2.08 29.26 10.93
N GLY A 329 -0.98 29.95 11.24
CA GLY A 329 0.30 29.33 11.58
C GLY A 329 1.10 28.79 10.38
N GLY A 330 0.66 29.06 9.15
CA GLY A 330 1.43 28.74 7.94
C GLY A 330 2.74 29.51 7.85
N SER A 331 3.71 28.95 7.13
CA SER A 331 5.01 29.60 6.89
C SER A 331 5.43 29.49 5.43
N LEU A 332 5.96 30.56 4.86
CA LEU A 332 6.43 30.59 3.48
C LEU A 332 7.67 31.48 3.31
N SER A 333 8.66 30.97 2.56
CA SER A 333 9.77 31.80 2.08
C SER A 333 9.49 32.31 0.66
N VAL A 334 9.76 33.59 0.40
CA VAL A 334 9.39 34.26 -0.86
C VAL A 334 10.59 35.02 -1.43
N GLY A 335 10.82 34.93 -2.74
CA GLY A 335 11.81 35.75 -3.45
C GLY A 335 11.64 35.71 -4.96
N GLY A 336 12.01 36.79 -5.65
CA GLY A 336 12.02 36.89 -7.10
C GLY A 336 10.67 37.23 -7.76
N PHE A 337 9.81 37.96 -7.06
CA PHE A 337 8.47 38.31 -7.56
C PHE A 337 8.22 39.82 -7.56
N LYS A 338 7.44 40.27 -8.53
CA LYS A 338 6.73 41.55 -8.49
C LYS A 338 5.28 41.36 -8.07
N PHE A 339 4.79 42.22 -7.18
CA PHE A 339 3.39 42.18 -6.70
C PHE A 339 2.58 43.36 -7.24
N ARG A 340 1.34 43.09 -7.66
CA ARG A 340 0.38 44.08 -8.14
C ARG A 340 -1.05 43.65 -7.79
N THR A 341 -1.90 44.58 -7.36
CA THR A 341 -3.35 44.34 -7.26
C THR A 341 -4.13 45.42 -8.00
N THR A 342 -5.37 45.12 -8.40
CA THR A 342 -6.17 46.02 -9.28
C THR A 342 -7.41 46.61 -8.60
N THR A 343 -8.26 45.78 -8.01
CA THR A 343 -9.53 46.21 -7.39
C THR A 343 -9.44 46.20 -5.87
N SER A 344 -8.84 45.16 -5.28
CA SER A 344 -8.54 45.07 -3.86
C SER A 344 -7.48 43.99 -3.59
N GLY A 345 -6.90 44.02 -2.40
CA GLY A 345 -5.99 43.02 -1.88
C GLY A 345 -4.55 43.51 -1.75
N ASP A 346 -3.87 43.04 -0.72
CA ASP A 346 -2.51 43.43 -0.39
C ASP A 346 -1.47 42.73 -1.28
N GLY A 347 -0.23 43.22 -1.29
CA GLY A 347 0.85 42.50 -1.96
C GLY A 347 1.14 41.19 -1.22
N ILE A 348 1.51 41.31 0.05
CA ILE A 348 1.68 40.20 0.98
C ILE A 348 0.84 40.49 2.23
N ASP A 349 -0.12 39.63 2.51
CA ASP A 349 -0.91 39.63 3.73
C ASP A 349 -0.46 38.48 4.64
N VAL A 350 0.00 38.80 5.85
CA VAL A 350 0.41 37.83 6.85
C VAL A 350 -0.48 38.00 8.07
N THR A 351 -1.37 37.03 8.30
CA THR A 351 -2.42 37.13 9.32
C THR A 351 -2.53 35.88 10.16
N SER A 352 -3.30 35.89 11.25
CA SER A 352 -3.60 34.72 12.08
C SER A 352 -2.36 33.85 12.42
N ASN A 353 -1.31 34.48 12.93
CA ASN A 353 -0.01 33.86 13.25
C ASN A 353 0.76 33.24 12.07
N GLY A 354 0.45 33.61 10.82
CA GLY A 354 1.26 33.25 9.66
C GLY A 354 2.67 33.86 9.72
N THR A 355 3.62 33.27 9.01
CA THR A 355 5.00 33.78 8.93
C THR A 355 5.51 33.81 7.50
N VAL A 356 5.98 34.96 7.03
CA VAL A 356 6.67 35.11 5.74
C VAL A 356 8.13 35.49 5.98
N THR A 357 9.03 34.83 5.25
CA THR A 357 10.44 35.25 5.19
C THR A 357 10.78 35.64 3.75
N ILE A 358 11.27 36.87 3.55
CA ILE A 358 11.81 37.29 2.25
C ILE A 358 13.26 36.79 2.17
N VAL A 359 13.54 35.93 1.19
CA VAL A 359 14.85 35.26 1.02
C VAL A 359 15.60 35.71 -0.24
N GLY A 360 14.95 36.47 -1.12
CA GLY A 360 15.52 37.00 -2.37
C GLY A 360 14.87 38.32 -2.78
N ALA A 361 15.38 38.97 -3.83
CA ALA A 361 14.89 40.30 -4.22
C ALA A 361 13.39 40.28 -4.58
N VAL A 362 12.65 41.32 -4.22
CA VAL A 362 11.22 41.46 -4.53
C VAL A 362 10.90 42.87 -4.99
N GLU A 363 9.83 43.01 -5.77
CA GLU A 363 9.35 44.31 -6.23
C GLU A 363 7.87 44.52 -5.86
N PHE A 364 7.58 45.66 -5.25
CA PHE A 364 6.22 46.08 -4.96
C PHE A 364 5.78 47.12 -6.00
N GLY A 365 4.91 46.70 -6.91
CA GLY A 365 4.26 47.56 -7.89
C GLY A 365 3.01 48.25 -7.32
N ALA A 366 2.26 48.94 -8.18
CA ALA A 366 1.07 49.66 -7.74
C ALA A 366 -0.01 48.67 -7.25
N LEU A 367 -0.63 48.97 -6.11
CA LEU A 367 -1.75 48.19 -5.59
C LEU A 367 -3.08 48.93 -5.73
N ALA A 368 -4.16 48.19 -5.53
CA ALA A 368 -5.50 48.73 -5.42
C ALA A 368 -5.62 49.78 -4.31
N SER A 369 -6.58 50.69 -4.45
CA SER A 369 -6.86 51.70 -3.43
C SER A 369 -7.22 51.04 -2.11
N GLY A 370 -6.58 51.48 -1.02
CA GLY A 370 -6.79 50.92 0.32
C GLY A 370 -5.97 49.67 0.65
N SER A 371 -5.19 49.14 -0.29
CA SER A 371 -4.34 47.97 -0.09
C SER A 371 -2.89 48.31 0.26
N VAL A 372 -2.21 47.43 0.96
CA VAL A 372 -0.86 47.61 1.51
C VAL A 372 0.13 46.69 0.80
N HIS A 373 1.36 47.13 0.55
CA HIS A 373 2.39 46.23 0.00
C HIS A 373 2.65 45.04 0.92
N ILE A 374 2.84 45.29 2.21
CA ILE A 374 2.98 44.28 3.26
C ILE A 374 2.05 44.61 4.42
N SER A 375 1.05 43.76 4.63
CA SER A 375 0.19 43.76 5.80
C SER A 375 0.60 42.63 6.74
N ALA A 376 0.79 42.94 8.02
CA ALA A 376 0.97 41.96 9.07
C ALA A 376 -0.07 42.20 10.15
N ALA A 377 -1.06 41.32 10.28
CA ALA A 377 -2.19 41.46 11.20
C ALA A 377 -2.35 40.23 12.10
N ASN A 378 -3.12 40.32 13.18
CA ASN A 378 -3.51 39.19 14.04
C ASN A 378 -2.35 38.23 14.40
N GLY A 379 -1.22 38.79 14.86
CA GLY A 379 -0.02 38.03 15.22
C GLY A 379 0.86 37.54 14.06
N GLY A 380 0.50 37.86 12.81
CA GLY A 380 1.29 37.55 11.62
C GLY A 380 2.65 38.23 11.61
N LYS A 381 3.66 37.57 11.04
CA LYS A 381 5.06 38.04 11.07
C LYS A 381 5.71 38.02 9.69
N LEU A 382 6.34 39.12 9.31
CA LEU A 382 7.21 39.17 8.14
C LEU A 382 8.64 39.53 8.53
N PHE A 383 9.59 38.74 8.04
CA PHE A 383 11.01 38.95 8.23
C PHE A 383 11.72 39.15 6.88
N ASN A 384 12.49 40.23 6.76
CA ASN A 384 13.50 40.40 5.74
C ASN A 384 14.82 40.78 6.42
N ILE A 385 15.61 39.76 6.78
CA ILE A 385 16.81 39.89 7.62
C ILE A 385 18.00 39.33 6.84
N GLY A 386 18.93 40.19 6.43
CA GLY A 386 20.11 39.76 5.65
C GLY A 386 19.79 39.16 4.28
N GLY A 387 18.55 39.33 3.78
CA GLY A 387 18.04 38.80 2.52
C GLY A 387 17.51 39.90 1.59
N GLY A 388 17.32 39.55 0.31
CA GLY A 388 16.57 40.26 -0.74
C GLY A 388 16.49 41.80 -0.75
N ASN A 389 17.07 42.43 -1.79
CA ASN A 389 16.80 43.84 -2.10
C ASN A 389 15.31 44.06 -2.40
N ILE A 390 14.72 45.11 -1.85
CA ILE A 390 13.33 45.48 -2.11
C ILE A 390 13.31 46.66 -3.09
N THR A 391 12.58 46.50 -4.18
CA THR A 391 12.22 47.62 -5.06
C THR A 391 10.78 48.01 -4.80
N VAL A 392 10.50 49.31 -4.64
CA VAL A 392 9.15 49.86 -4.52
C VAL A 392 8.92 50.75 -5.74
N SER A 393 8.18 50.23 -6.72
CA SER A 393 7.98 50.87 -8.03
C SER A 393 6.58 51.46 -8.22
N GLY A 394 5.68 51.28 -7.25
CA GLY A 394 4.30 51.74 -7.33
C GLY A 394 3.73 52.18 -5.99
N GLY A 395 2.62 52.92 -6.05
CA GLY A 395 1.92 53.42 -4.88
C GLY A 395 0.91 52.43 -4.29
N ALA A 396 0.54 52.66 -3.03
CA ALA A 396 -0.41 51.85 -2.26
C ALA A 396 -1.04 52.69 -1.14
N TYR A 397 -1.86 52.10 -0.28
CA TYR A 397 -2.28 52.75 0.98
C TYR A 397 -1.07 52.98 1.90
N ALA A 398 -0.23 51.95 2.05
CA ALA A 398 1.06 51.98 2.73
C ALA A 398 2.01 50.93 2.14
N HIS A 399 3.32 51.07 2.35
CA HIS A 399 4.27 50.00 2.04
C HIS A 399 4.29 48.93 3.13
N ILE A 400 4.28 49.33 4.41
CA ILE A 400 4.27 48.38 5.53
C ILE A 400 3.20 48.79 6.52
N TYR A 401 2.36 47.84 6.91
CA TYR A 401 1.40 48.05 7.98
C TYR A 401 1.35 46.86 8.94
N ALA A 402 1.84 47.07 10.16
CA ALA A 402 1.79 46.09 11.24
C ALA A 402 0.64 46.41 12.21
N GLN A 403 -0.33 45.52 12.33
CA GLN A 403 -1.57 45.74 13.08
C GLN A 403 -1.87 44.57 14.01
N GLN A 404 -2.63 44.79 15.09
CA GLN A 404 -3.22 43.70 15.89
C GLN A 404 -2.19 42.61 16.26
N LEU A 405 -1.11 43.01 16.95
CA LEU A 405 0.03 42.14 17.31
C LEU A 405 0.90 41.65 16.14
N GLY A 406 0.64 42.10 14.92
CA GLY A 406 1.47 41.81 13.75
C GLY A 406 2.85 42.45 13.84
N GLY A 407 3.84 41.80 13.22
CA GLY A 407 5.24 42.21 13.27
C GLY A 407 5.89 42.21 11.90
N VAL A 408 6.58 43.29 11.54
CA VAL A 408 7.42 43.36 10.34
C VAL A 408 8.83 43.80 10.73
N VAL A 409 9.84 43.05 10.28
CA VAL A 409 11.24 43.38 10.54
C VAL A 409 12.01 43.42 9.24
N TYR A 410 12.55 44.59 8.92
CA TYR A 410 13.59 44.76 7.93
C TYR A 410 14.92 44.98 8.65
N ALA A 411 15.93 44.16 8.34
CA ALA A 411 17.25 44.27 8.96
C ALA A 411 18.39 44.04 7.97
N GLY A 412 19.26 45.04 7.79
CA GLY A 412 20.43 44.95 6.92
C GLY A 412 20.10 44.82 5.43
N VAL A 413 19.00 45.44 4.97
CA VAL A 413 18.51 45.35 3.58
C VAL A 413 18.52 46.71 2.89
N THR A 414 18.49 46.70 1.55
CA THR A 414 18.33 47.92 0.74
C THR A 414 16.89 48.00 0.19
N VAL A 415 16.26 49.16 0.34
CA VAL A 415 14.95 49.49 -0.20
C VAL A 415 15.10 50.62 -1.22
N THR A 416 14.85 50.34 -2.49
CA THR A 416 14.98 51.29 -3.60
C THR A 416 13.59 51.74 -4.06
N LEU A 417 13.32 53.04 -4.00
CA LEU A 417 12.08 53.66 -4.45
C LEU A 417 12.26 54.20 -5.86
N SER A 418 11.49 53.67 -6.81
CA SER A 418 11.55 54.04 -8.23
C SER A 418 10.29 54.80 -8.64
N GLY A 419 10.43 55.94 -9.32
CA GLY A 419 9.30 56.69 -9.88
C GLY A 419 8.45 57.49 -8.89
N VAL A 420 8.95 57.74 -7.68
CA VAL A 420 8.24 58.47 -6.59
C VAL A 420 6.89 57.81 -6.25
N PRO A 421 6.88 56.58 -5.71
CA PRO A 421 5.66 55.91 -5.30
C PRO A 421 4.89 56.76 -4.27
N ALA A 422 3.58 56.84 -4.46
CA ALA A 422 2.68 57.61 -3.60
C ALA A 422 1.94 56.68 -2.63
N PHE A 423 2.00 57.04 -1.34
CA PHE A 423 1.27 56.35 -0.27
C PHE A 423 0.15 57.25 0.23
N SER A 424 -1.10 56.79 0.09
CA SER A 424 -2.25 57.61 0.46
C SER A 424 -2.41 57.81 1.97
N SER A 425 -1.70 57.01 2.79
CA SER A 425 -1.70 57.12 4.25
C SER A 425 -0.30 57.40 4.79
N PHE A 426 0.59 56.41 4.73
CA PHE A 426 1.96 56.50 5.25
C PHE A 426 2.87 55.49 4.54
N PHE A 427 4.19 55.70 4.55
CA PHE A 427 5.13 54.73 4.00
C PHE A 427 5.16 53.44 4.85
N ALA A 428 5.46 53.54 6.14
CA ALA A 428 5.44 52.38 7.04
C ALA A 428 4.89 52.74 8.42
N GLY A 429 4.09 51.87 9.01
CA GLY A 429 3.51 52.15 10.32
C GLY A 429 2.92 50.96 11.02
N ALA A 430 2.50 51.21 12.26
CA ALA A 430 1.88 50.20 13.09
C ALA A 430 0.70 50.76 13.91
N ASN A 431 -0.23 49.88 14.27
CA ASN A 431 -1.28 50.15 15.25
C ASN A 431 -1.64 48.91 16.08
N ASN A 432 -2.46 49.09 17.11
CA ASN A 432 -3.01 48.02 17.94
C ASN A 432 -1.94 47.02 18.39
N MET A 433 -0.91 47.53 19.08
CA MET A 433 0.25 46.75 19.56
C MET A 433 1.07 46.07 18.45
N GLY A 434 0.93 46.51 17.20
CA GLY A 434 1.80 46.09 16.10
C GLY A 434 3.22 46.62 16.24
N PHE A 435 4.14 45.97 15.54
CA PHE A 435 5.57 46.26 15.58
C PHE A 435 6.16 46.33 14.17
N PHE A 436 6.76 47.47 13.83
CA PHE A 436 7.64 47.57 12.66
C PHE A 436 9.04 47.97 13.11
N ARG A 437 10.06 47.22 12.66
CA ARG A 437 11.47 47.55 12.86
C ARG A 437 12.21 47.67 11.54
N SER A 438 12.90 48.79 11.38
CA SER A 438 13.83 49.09 10.30
C SER A 438 15.24 49.23 10.90
N ALA A 439 16.01 48.16 10.90
CA ALA A 439 17.33 48.08 11.53
C ALA A 439 18.44 48.07 10.47
N GLY A 440 19.24 49.14 10.39
CA GLY A 440 20.34 49.22 9.41
C GLY A 440 19.86 49.09 7.95
N VAL A 441 18.66 49.61 7.65
CA VAL A 441 18.08 49.60 6.31
C VAL A 441 18.53 50.83 5.53
N THR A 442 18.93 50.63 4.28
CA THR A 442 19.26 51.73 3.37
C THR A 442 18.06 52.04 2.47
N TYR A 443 17.48 53.23 2.60
CA TYR A 443 16.45 53.73 1.70
C TYR A 443 17.06 54.63 0.61
N SER A 444 16.73 54.39 -0.65
CA SER A 444 17.19 55.22 -1.79
C SER A 444 16.01 55.67 -2.66
N GLY A 445 16.06 56.90 -3.18
CA GLY A 445 14.92 57.53 -3.87
C GLY A 445 13.97 58.25 -2.93
N SER A 446 12.81 58.68 -3.45
CA SER A 446 11.81 59.46 -2.71
C SER A 446 10.41 58.86 -2.82
N ALA A 447 9.55 59.11 -1.84
CA ALA A 447 8.13 58.76 -1.87
C ALA A 447 7.25 59.98 -1.54
N ALA A 448 6.00 59.96 -2.00
CA ALA A 448 4.96 60.88 -1.56
C ALA A 448 4.10 60.25 -0.46
N GLY A 449 3.67 61.02 0.52
CA GLY A 449 2.92 60.57 1.69
C GLY A 449 3.67 60.79 3.01
N SER A 450 3.00 60.50 4.12
CA SER A 450 3.57 60.60 5.47
C SER A 450 4.64 59.53 5.69
N ARG A 451 5.73 59.86 6.40
CA ARG A 451 6.84 58.91 6.60
C ARG A 451 6.46 57.70 7.46
N TYR A 452 5.72 57.95 8.53
CA TYR A 452 5.36 56.90 9.47
C TYR A 452 4.03 57.14 10.17
N PHE A 453 3.50 56.05 10.73
CA PHE A 453 2.35 56.05 11.61
C PHE A 453 2.59 55.12 12.80
N ALA A 454 2.37 55.60 14.01
CA ALA A 454 2.37 54.75 15.21
C ALA A 454 1.19 55.13 16.10
N SER A 455 0.25 54.22 16.31
CA SER A 455 -0.88 54.46 17.22
C SER A 455 -1.20 53.27 18.12
N THR A 456 -2.03 53.47 19.14
CA THR A 456 -2.61 52.41 19.99
C THR A 456 -1.53 51.45 20.51
N ASN A 457 -0.57 52.00 21.24
CA ASN A 457 0.57 51.29 21.87
C ASN A 457 1.46 50.47 20.91
N SER A 458 1.47 50.79 19.63
CA SER A 458 2.39 50.20 18.66
C SER A 458 3.77 50.86 18.68
N VAL A 459 4.74 50.20 18.05
CA VAL A 459 6.11 50.72 17.92
C VAL A 459 6.55 50.66 16.46
N THR A 460 7.02 51.79 15.95
CA THR A 460 7.79 51.90 14.70
C THR A 460 9.22 52.27 15.07
N GLN A 461 10.17 51.37 14.88
CA GLN A 461 11.55 51.52 15.34
C GLN A 461 12.51 51.61 14.16
N THR A 462 13.33 52.65 14.16
CA THR A 462 14.38 52.94 13.17
C THR A 462 15.79 52.95 13.78
N ASP A 463 15.91 52.42 15.00
CA ASP A 463 17.15 52.35 15.78
C ASP A 463 17.86 53.73 15.91
N GLY A 464 17.08 54.79 16.11
CA GLY A 464 17.58 56.15 16.37
C GLY A 464 17.95 56.97 15.12
N ALA A 465 17.57 56.53 13.91
CA ALA A 465 17.88 57.24 12.66
C ALA A 465 17.10 58.58 12.45
N GLY A 466 16.23 58.95 13.40
CA GLY A 466 15.50 60.21 13.44
C GLY A 466 14.21 60.21 12.61
N ALA A 467 13.36 61.21 12.83
CA ALA A 467 12.00 61.29 12.27
C ALA A 467 11.90 61.36 10.73
N SER A 468 13.03 61.50 10.02
CA SER A 468 13.11 61.50 8.56
C SER A 468 13.72 60.24 7.97
N ALA A 469 14.00 59.21 8.77
CA ALA A 469 14.67 58.00 8.33
C ALA A 469 13.86 57.19 7.31
N LEU A 470 12.53 57.20 7.44
CA LEU A 470 11.64 56.52 6.50
C LEU A 470 11.23 57.44 5.34
N PRO A 471 11.11 56.93 4.10
CA PRO A 471 10.69 57.70 2.94
C PRO A 471 9.35 58.42 3.10
N GLY A 472 9.22 59.60 2.51
CA GLY A 472 7.99 60.39 2.50
C GLY A 472 8.26 61.90 2.47
N ASN A 473 7.30 62.67 1.94
CA ASN A 473 7.39 64.13 1.84
C ASN A 473 6.60 64.86 2.94
N SER A 474 5.82 64.13 3.74
CA SER A 474 5.08 64.67 4.88
C SER A 474 5.58 64.07 6.21
N ALA A 475 5.46 64.82 7.30
CA ALA A 475 5.83 64.33 8.64
C ALA A 475 5.01 63.09 9.02
N GLY A 476 5.60 62.18 9.80
CA GLY A 476 4.87 61.06 10.37
C GLY A 476 4.06 61.44 11.60
N THR A 477 3.18 60.54 12.04
CA THR A 477 2.24 60.79 13.15
C THR A 477 2.38 59.72 14.23
N THR A 478 2.37 60.16 15.49
CA THR A 478 2.23 59.31 16.67
C THR A 478 0.98 59.70 17.47
N SER A 479 0.20 58.73 17.93
CA SER A 479 -0.99 58.98 18.76
C SER A 479 -1.29 57.82 19.72
N SER A 480 -2.13 58.03 20.73
CA SER A 480 -2.66 56.96 21.60
C SER A 480 -1.60 55.96 22.12
N GLY A 481 -0.46 56.48 22.61
CA GLY A 481 0.64 55.69 23.14
C GLY A 481 1.55 55.01 22.10
N GLY A 482 1.31 55.22 20.80
CA GLY A 482 2.21 54.77 19.74
C GLY A 482 3.55 55.51 19.77
N GLN A 483 4.64 54.78 19.51
CA GLN A 483 6.01 55.30 19.59
C GLN A 483 6.73 55.18 18.26
N TYR A 484 7.49 56.22 17.93
CA TYR A 484 8.50 56.21 16.87
C TYR A 484 9.87 56.35 17.52
N LEU A 485 10.74 55.35 17.33
CA LEU A 485 12.02 55.22 18.05
C LEU A 485 13.23 55.21 17.10
#